data_AF-A0A1Y3YLN1-F1
#
_entry.id   AF-A0A1Y3YLN1-F1
#
_cell.length_a   1.000
_cell.length_b   1.000
_cell.length_c   1.000
_cell.angle_alpha   90.00
_cell.angle_beta   90.00
_cell.angle_gamma   90.00
#
_symmetry.space_group_name_H-M   'P 1'
#
loop_
_entity.id
_entity.type
_entity.pdbx_description
1 polymer ?
#
loop_
_entity_poly.entity_id
_entity_poly.type
_entity_poly.pdbx_seq_one_letter_code
_entity_poly.pdbx_strand_id
1 'polypeptide(L)'
;MKTWNPNTNRILFRLLWVTAAVYAVVFVAAFWHLPIHVYIWHQGLLFYFHFIPMFLLQLVLCRTRSTPVCILLPLGILAGVGLVWLCLTEWTVMGLVLFGYWCIAPVMGCALAWVVYFAGYLLGYRRV
;
A
#
# COMPACT_ATOMS: atom_id res chain seq x y z
N MET A 1 8.54 28.79 -7.47
CA MET A 1 7.88 27.56 -6.95
C MET A 1 8.96 26.49 -6.78
N LYS A 2 8.92 25.70 -5.72
CA LYS A 2 9.92 24.64 -5.48
C LYS A 2 9.46 23.35 -6.16
N THR A 3 10.38 22.59 -6.72
CA THR A 3 10.10 21.21 -7.19
C THR A 3 10.63 20.22 -6.16
N TRP A 4 10.04 19.04 -6.13
CA TRP A 4 10.56 17.96 -5.30
C TRP A 4 11.95 17.52 -5.79
N ASN A 5 12.86 17.18 -4.88
CA ASN A 5 14.19 16.72 -5.27
C ASN A 5 14.10 15.33 -5.95
N PRO A 6 14.63 15.14 -7.17
CA PRO A 6 14.58 13.86 -7.88
C PRO A 6 15.32 12.73 -7.14
N ASN A 7 16.37 13.04 -6.38
CA ASN A 7 17.08 12.07 -5.56
C ASN A 7 16.19 11.53 -4.42
N THR A 8 15.35 12.38 -3.84
CA THR A 8 14.35 11.95 -2.84
C THR A 8 13.35 10.97 -3.45
N ASN A 9 12.87 11.22 -4.68
CA ASN A 9 11.96 10.29 -5.35
C ASN A 9 12.62 8.93 -5.64
N ARG A 10 13.92 8.93 -6.00
CA ARG A 10 14.69 7.69 -6.18
C ARG A 10 14.83 6.91 -4.86
N ILE A 11 15.06 7.59 -3.75
CA ILE A 11 15.12 6.96 -2.42
C ILE A 11 13.75 6.38 -2.04
N LEU A 12 12.67 7.15 -2.21
CA LEU A 12 11.30 6.68 -1.95
C LEU A 12 10.96 5.43 -2.77
N PHE A 13 11.35 5.41 -4.05
CA PHE A 13 11.14 4.25 -4.92
C PHE A 13 11.93 3.02 -4.46
N ARG A 14 13.17 3.20 -3.99
CA ARG A 14 13.96 2.10 -3.40
C ARG A 14 13.31 1.57 -2.13
N LEU A 15 12.88 2.46 -1.22
CA LEU A 15 12.20 2.08 0.01
C LEU A 15 10.87 1.37 -0.26
N LEU A 16 10.14 1.80 -1.29
CA LEU A 16 8.92 1.13 -1.75
C LEU A 16 9.20 -0.34 -2.08
N TRP A 17 10.20 -0.61 -2.92
CA TRP A 17 10.51 -1.99 -3.31
C TRP A 17 11.03 -2.83 -2.15
N VAL A 18 11.87 -2.27 -1.28
CA VAL A 18 12.37 -2.98 -0.09
C VAL A 18 11.20 -3.35 0.84
N THR A 19 10.32 -2.39 1.15
CA THR A 19 9.18 -2.63 2.05
C THR A 19 8.13 -3.55 1.41
N ALA A 20 7.91 -3.46 0.09
CA ALA A 20 7.06 -4.39 -0.63
C ALA A 20 7.62 -5.82 -0.61
N ALA A 21 8.94 -5.99 -0.79
CA ALA A 21 9.60 -7.29 -0.72
C ALA A 21 9.51 -7.88 0.70
N VAL A 22 9.74 -7.08 1.73
CA VAL A 22 9.58 -7.52 3.13
C VAL A 22 8.13 -7.96 3.39
N TYR A 23 7.14 -7.18 2.92
CA TYR A 23 5.74 -7.56 3.07
C TYR A 23 5.42 -8.88 2.34
N ALA A 24 5.94 -9.07 1.12
CA ALA A 24 5.76 -10.32 0.39
C ALA A 24 6.35 -11.52 1.14
N VAL A 25 7.52 -11.37 1.78
CA VAL A 25 8.11 -12.41 2.62
C VAL A 25 7.23 -12.70 3.84
N VAL A 26 6.74 -11.68 4.54
CA VAL A 26 5.80 -11.84 5.68
C VAL A 26 4.54 -12.58 5.24
N PHE A 27 3.97 -12.19 4.09
CA PHE A 27 2.78 -12.80 3.53
C PHE A 27 3.02 -14.28 3.21
N VAL A 28 4.04 -14.60 2.43
CA VAL A 28 4.38 -16.00 2.10
C VAL A 28 4.65 -16.81 3.36
N ALA A 29 5.43 -16.28 4.31
CA ALA A 29 5.74 -16.96 5.57
C ALA A 29 4.49 -17.23 6.43
N ALA A 30 3.45 -16.39 6.35
CA ALA A 30 2.20 -16.59 7.08
C ALA A 30 1.41 -17.82 6.57
N PHE A 31 1.59 -18.19 5.30
CA PHE A 31 0.83 -19.25 4.63
C PHE A 31 1.70 -20.44 4.17
N TRP A 32 3.02 -20.40 4.40
CA TRP A 32 3.97 -21.42 3.93
C TRP A 32 3.79 -22.78 4.61
N HIS A 33 3.68 -22.77 5.93
CA HIS A 33 3.07 -23.84 6.69
C HIS A 33 1.70 -23.30 7.08
N LEU A 34 0.58 -24.04 6.98
CA LEU A 34 -0.71 -23.60 7.54
C LEU A 34 -0.65 -23.80 9.07
N PRO A 35 -0.20 -22.83 9.88
CA PRO A 35 -0.01 -23.05 11.29
C PRO A 35 -1.34 -22.67 11.95
N ILE A 36 -1.95 -23.58 12.69
CA ILE A 36 -3.14 -23.26 13.50
C ILE A 36 -2.83 -22.11 14.49
N HIS A 37 -1.54 -21.86 14.78
CA HIS A 37 -1.06 -20.73 15.58
C HIS A 37 -0.01 -19.88 14.84
N VAL A 38 -0.44 -18.72 14.34
CA VAL A 38 0.47 -17.65 13.87
C VAL A 38 0.79 -16.74 15.06
N TYR A 39 2.08 -16.46 15.30
CA TYR A 39 2.49 -15.54 16.37
C TYR A 39 1.89 -14.14 16.19
N ILE A 40 1.51 -13.50 17.30
CA ILE A 40 0.83 -12.19 17.31
C ILE A 40 1.60 -11.10 16.55
N TRP A 41 2.93 -11.11 16.63
CA TRP A 41 3.78 -10.15 15.92
C TRP A 41 3.73 -10.35 14.39
N HIS A 42 3.66 -11.61 13.94
CA HIS A 42 3.55 -11.95 12.52
C HIS A 42 2.17 -11.59 11.98
N GLN A 43 1.11 -11.80 12.76
CA GLN A 43 -0.24 -11.32 12.44
C GLN A 43 -0.27 -9.79 12.31
N GLY A 44 0.35 -9.08 13.25
CA GLY A 44 0.46 -7.61 13.19
C GLY A 44 1.17 -7.14 11.92
N LEU A 45 2.28 -7.78 11.56
CA LEU A 45 2.98 -7.47 10.30
C LEU A 45 2.10 -7.74 9.08
N LEU A 46 1.39 -8.87 9.06
CA LEU A 46 0.50 -9.23 7.95
C LEU A 46 -0.65 -8.23 7.75
N PHE A 47 -1.22 -7.71 8.85
CA PHE A 47 -2.37 -6.81 8.78
C PHE A 47 -2.02 -5.34 8.61
N TYR A 48 -0.84 -4.90 9.04
CA TYR A 48 -0.52 -3.47 9.09
C TYR A 48 0.70 -3.08 8.25
N PHE A 49 1.63 -3.97 7.96
CA PHE A 49 2.91 -3.56 7.35
C PHE A 49 2.75 -3.06 5.92
N HIS A 50 1.78 -3.57 5.15
CA HIS A 50 1.48 -3.08 3.80
C HIS A 50 0.93 -1.64 3.74
N PHE A 51 0.66 -1.02 4.90
CA PHE A 51 0.53 0.43 5.01
C PHE A 51 1.73 1.17 4.39
N ILE A 52 2.96 0.73 4.71
CA ILE A 52 4.19 1.40 4.32
C ILE A 52 4.42 1.39 2.80
N PRO A 53 4.45 0.24 2.11
CA PRO A 53 4.63 0.22 0.67
C PRO A 53 3.49 0.95 -0.06
N MET A 54 2.25 0.89 0.43
CA MET A 54 1.13 1.61 -0.22
C MET A 54 1.22 3.13 -0.02
N PHE A 55 1.63 3.59 1.17
CA PHE A 55 1.98 4.99 1.40
C PHE A 55 3.08 5.46 0.44
N LEU A 56 4.19 4.71 0.34
CA LEU A 56 5.32 5.08 -0.51
C LEU A 56 4.94 5.06 -2.00
N LEU A 57 4.18 4.07 -2.45
CA LEU A 57 3.66 3.97 -3.81
C LEU A 57 2.81 5.19 -4.14
N GLN A 58 1.80 5.47 -3.31
CA GLN A 58 0.90 6.60 -3.51
C GLN A 58 1.67 7.93 -3.52
N LEU A 59 2.64 8.11 -2.61
CA LEU A 59 3.43 9.34 -2.54
C LEU A 59 4.32 9.53 -3.77
N VAL A 60 4.97 8.46 -4.25
CA VAL A 60 5.78 8.49 -5.47
C VAL A 60 4.90 8.84 -6.68
N LEU A 61 3.73 8.22 -6.81
CA LEU A 61 2.79 8.53 -7.89
C LEU A 61 2.37 10.00 -7.85
N CYS A 62 1.94 10.50 -6.68
CA CYS A 62 1.50 11.89 -6.53
C CYS A 62 2.59 12.90 -6.93
N ARG A 63 3.86 12.56 -6.71
CA ARG A 63 5.02 13.42 -7.01
C ARG A 63 5.51 13.32 -8.46
N THR A 64 5.13 12.27 -9.21
CA THR A 64 5.70 11.95 -10.53
C THR A 64 4.69 11.82 -11.67
N ARG A 65 3.41 11.56 -11.39
CA ARG A 65 2.38 11.27 -12.41
C ARG A 65 1.17 12.18 -12.28
N SER A 66 0.25 12.09 -13.25
CA SER A 66 -1.02 12.83 -13.23
C SER A 66 -1.98 12.29 -12.17
N THR A 67 -2.84 13.16 -11.68
CA THR A 67 -3.81 12.91 -10.59
C THR A 67 -4.66 11.63 -10.75
N PRO A 68 -5.21 11.29 -11.94
CA PRO A 68 -6.01 10.07 -12.08
C PRO A 68 -5.20 8.78 -11.91
N VAL A 69 -3.97 8.72 -12.44
CA VAL A 69 -3.09 7.55 -12.29
C VAL A 69 -2.67 7.34 -10.83
N CYS A 70 -2.52 8.44 -10.09
CA CYS A 70 -2.20 8.38 -8.66
C CYS A 70 -3.30 7.72 -7.85
N ILE A 71 -4.58 7.97 -8.17
CA ILE A 71 -5.72 7.37 -7.45
C ILE A 71 -5.89 5.91 -7.89
N LEU A 72 -5.87 5.66 -9.20
CA LEU A 72 -6.35 4.40 -9.76
C LEU A 72 -5.35 3.26 -9.59
N LEU A 73 -4.04 3.52 -9.61
CA LEU A 73 -3.06 2.43 -9.59
C LEU A 73 -3.06 1.65 -8.26
N PRO A 74 -2.96 2.27 -7.07
CA PRO A 74 -2.95 1.53 -5.82
C PRO A 74 -4.29 0.85 -5.54
N LEU A 75 -5.40 1.54 -5.84
CA LEU A 75 -6.75 0.97 -5.73
C LEU A 75 -6.97 -0.19 -6.70
N GLY A 76 -6.45 -0.11 -7.93
CA GLY A 76 -6.51 -1.18 -8.92
C GLY A 76 -5.75 -2.43 -8.47
N ILE A 77 -4.58 -2.27 -7.85
CA ILE A 77 -3.82 -3.38 -7.27
C ILE A 77 -4.62 -4.05 -6.14
N LEU A 78 -5.17 -3.25 -5.22
CA LEU A 78 -6.04 -3.72 -4.13
C LEU A 78 -7.26 -4.47 -4.66
N ALA A 79 -7.97 -3.89 -5.63
CA ALA A 79 -9.15 -4.48 -6.23
C ALA A 79 -8.81 -5.78 -6.98
N GLY A 80 -7.69 -5.84 -7.70
CA GLY A 80 -7.25 -7.05 -8.39
C GLY A 80 -6.98 -8.21 -7.42
N VAL A 81 -6.23 -7.95 -6.36
CA VAL A 81 -5.98 -8.96 -5.31
C VAL A 81 -7.28 -9.37 -4.61
N GLY A 82 -8.14 -8.41 -4.32
CA GLY A 82 -9.45 -8.65 -3.71
C GLY A 82 -10.37 -9.49 -4.57
N LEU A 83 -10.42 -9.24 -5.87
CA LEU A 83 -11.23 -9.99 -6.80
C LEU A 83 -10.81 -11.46 -6.84
N VAL A 84 -9.49 -11.72 -6.91
CA VAL A 84 -8.95 -13.08 -6.86
C VAL A 84 -9.36 -13.76 -5.55
N TRP A 85 -9.20 -13.09 -4.41
CA TRP A 85 -9.62 -13.60 -3.10
C TRP A 85 -11.12 -13.89 -3.01
N LEU A 86 -11.97 -13.01 -3.50
CA LEU A 86 -13.42 -13.19 -3.48
C LEU A 86 -13.88 -14.33 -4.39
N CYS A 87 -13.23 -14.51 -5.54
CA CYS A 87 -13.45 -15.68 -6.37
C CYS A 87 -13.08 -16.98 -5.65
N LEU A 88 -11.95 -17.00 -4.92
CA LEU A 88 -11.51 -18.17 -4.13
C LEU A 88 -12.40 -18.46 -2.92
N THR A 89 -13.05 -17.44 -2.37
CA THR A 89 -13.95 -17.55 -1.21
C THR A 89 -15.43 -17.56 -1.60
N GLU A 90 -15.72 -17.76 -2.89
CA GLU A 90 -17.07 -17.84 -3.46
C GLU A 90 -17.97 -16.67 -3.05
N TRP A 91 -17.39 -15.48 -2.93
CA TRP A 91 -18.09 -14.24 -2.56
C TRP A 91 -18.79 -14.30 -1.20
N THR A 92 -18.32 -15.15 -0.29
CA THR A 92 -18.87 -15.26 1.06
C THR A 92 -18.78 -13.94 1.83
N VAL A 93 -19.76 -13.69 2.70
CA VAL A 93 -19.76 -12.52 3.60
C VAL A 93 -18.48 -12.46 4.43
N MET A 94 -18.00 -13.62 4.91
CA MET A 94 -16.73 -13.70 5.64
C MET A 94 -15.54 -13.28 4.77
N GLY A 95 -15.48 -13.75 3.51
CA GLY A 95 -14.45 -13.33 2.56
C GLY A 95 -14.43 -11.83 2.32
N LEU A 96 -15.61 -11.21 2.19
CA LEU A 96 -15.77 -9.75 2.06
C LEU A 96 -15.30 -8.99 3.31
N VAL A 97 -15.70 -9.45 4.50
CA VAL A 97 -15.30 -8.82 5.78
C VAL A 97 -13.79 -8.88 5.97
N LEU A 98 -13.18 -10.04 5.73
CA LEU A 98 -11.73 -10.22 5.85
C LEU A 98 -10.96 -9.37 4.83
N PHE A 99 -11.44 -9.30 3.57
CA PHE A 99 -10.85 -8.45 2.56
C PHE A 99 -10.97 -6.97 2.91
N GLY A 100 -12.16 -6.53 3.37
CA GLY A 100 -12.40 -5.17 3.84
C GLY A 100 -11.47 -4.79 4.99
N TYR A 101 -11.32 -5.67 5.97
CA TYR A 101 -10.40 -5.49 7.10
C TYR A 101 -8.94 -5.40 6.65
N TRP A 102 -8.50 -6.30 5.77
CA TRP A 102 -7.14 -6.29 5.22
C TRP A 102 -6.84 -5.03 4.38
N CYS A 103 -7.86 -4.43 3.77
CA CYS A 103 -7.75 -3.19 3.00
C CYS A 103 -7.60 -1.92 3.84
N ILE A 104 -7.85 -1.96 5.16
CA ILE A 104 -7.80 -0.75 6.01
C ILE A 104 -6.39 -0.14 6.00
N ALA A 105 -5.37 -0.92 6.35
CA ALA A 105 -3.98 -0.45 6.39
C ALA A 105 -3.49 0.18 5.07
N PRO A 106 -3.67 -0.44 3.89
CA PRO A 106 -3.17 0.12 2.63
C PRO A 106 -3.97 1.35 2.21
N VAL A 107 -5.29 1.41 2.46
CA VAL A 107 -6.10 2.61 2.22
C VAL A 107 -5.64 3.76 3.11
N MET A 108 -5.36 3.50 4.38
CA MET A 108 -4.81 4.50 5.30
C MET A 108 -3.43 5.00 4.87
N GLY A 109 -2.57 4.10 4.37
CA GLY A 109 -1.27 4.44 3.81
C GLY A 109 -1.41 5.37 2.61
N CYS A 110 -2.32 5.05 1.68
CA CYS A 110 -2.64 5.92 0.56
C CYS A 110 -3.16 7.28 1.06
N ALA A 111 -4.16 7.33 1.93
CA ALA A 111 -4.73 8.57 2.46
C ALA A 111 -3.67 9.47 3.11
N LEU A 112 -2.74 8.91 3.88
CA LEU A 112 -1.64 9.67 4.47
C LEU A 112 -0.73 10.28 3.39
N ALA A 113 -0.47 9.55 2.29
CA ALA A 113 0.34 10.09 1.20
C ALA A 113 -0.35 11.28 0.50
N TRP A 114 -1.68 11.28 0.38
CA TRP A 114 -2.44 12.45 -0.09
C TRP A 114 -2.25 13.65 0.84
N VAL A 115 -2.35 13.44 2.15
CA VAL A 115 -2.14 14.49 3.15
C VAL A 115 -0.73 15.08 3.04
N VAL A 116 0.30 14.23 2.97
CA VAL A 116 1.70 14.67 2.84
C VAL A 116 1.92 15.43 1.53
N TYR A 117 1.37 14.93 0.42
CA TYR A 117 1.48 15.60 -0.87
C TYR A 117 0.77 16.96 -0.88
N PHE A 118 -0.44 17.04 -0.34
CA PHE A 118 -1.22 18.26 -0.27
C PHE A 118 -0.57 19.29 0.65
N ALA A 119 -0.03 18.87 1.80
CA ALA A 119 0.74 19.74 2.68
C ALA A 119 1.96 20.34 1.95
N GLY A 120 2.71 19.52 1.20
CA GLY A 120 3.81 19.99 0.35
C GLY A 120 3.34 20.98 -0.72
N TYR A 121 2.19 20.71 -1.34
CA TYR A 121 1.57 21.60 -2.33
C TYR A 121 1.24 22.98 -1.74
N LEU A 122 0.64 23.02 -0.53
CA LEU A 122 0.37 24.27 0.19
C LEU A 122 1.65 25.04 0.54
N LEU A 123 2.75 24.34 0.80
CA LEU A 123 4.08 24.92 1.01
C LEU A 123 4.79 25.35 -0.28
N GLY A 124 4.12 25.26 -1.44
CA GLY A 124 4.63 25.71 -2.73
C GLY A 124 5.49 24.69 -3.48
N TYR A 125 5.44 23.40 -3.10
CA TYR A 125 6.07 22.32 -3.85
C TYR A 125 5.19 21.84 -5.01
N ARG A 126 5.78 21.76 -6.20
CA ARG A 126 5.17 21.19 -7.43
C ARG A 126 5.81 19.85 -7.76
N ARG A 127 5.11 19.06 -8.60
CA ARG A 127 5.62 17.79 -9.14
C ARG A 127 6.95 18.01 -9.87
N VAL A 128 7.77 16.95 -9.93
CA VAL A 128 9.00 16.94 -10.74
C VAL A 128 8.65 16.70 -12.19
#